data_AF-A0A396IHH3-F1
#
_entry.id   AF-A0A396IHH3-F1
#
_cell.length_a   1.000
_cell.length_b   1.000
_cell.length_c   1.000
_cell.angle_alpha   90.00
_cell.angle_beta   90.00
_cell.angle_gamma   90.00
#
_symmetry.space_group_name_H-M   'P 1'
#
loop_
_entity.id
_entity.type
_entity.pdbx_description
1 polymer ?
#
loop_
_entity_poly.entity_id
_entity_poly.type
_entity_poly.pdbx_seq_one_letter_code
_entity_poly.pdbx_strand_id
1 'polypeptide(L)' 'MLRIATWTLSNFCRGKPQPLFEQVRPALPTLERLIFSNDEEVLSDACWALS' A
#
# COMPACT_ATOMS: atom_id res chain seq x y z
N MET A 1 11.11 9.51 3.24
CA MET A 1 11.28 8.15 2.68
C MET A 1 10.03 7.30 2.84
N LEU A 2 9.41 7.23 4.02
CA LEU A 2 8.22 6.38 4.25
C LEU A 2 7.04 6.70 3.31
N ARG A 3 6.70 7.98 3.12
CA ARG A 3 5.67 8.44 2.15
C ARG A 3 5.88 7.87 0.75
N ILE A 4 7.09 8.03 0.21
CA ILE A 4 7.43 7.53 -1.14
C ILE A 4 7.31 6.01 -1.20
N ALA A 5 7.77 5.30 -0.17
CA ALA A 5 7.67 3.84 -0.13
C ALA A 5 6.22 3.36 -0.10
N THR A 6 5.35 3.98 0.71
CA THR A 6 3.92 3.65 0.78
C THR A 6 3.20 4.00 -0.52
N TRP A 7 3.52 5.15 -1.13
CA TRP A 7 3.02 5.54 -2.45
C TRP A 7 3.41 4.52 -3.53
N THR A 8 4.68 4.08 -3.57
CA THR A 8 5.12 3.03 -4.51
C THR A 8 4.38 1.71 -4.27
N LEU A 9 4.19 1.32 -3.01
CA LEU A 9 3.45 0.12 -2.64
C LEU A 9 1.98 0.18 -3.08
N SER A 10 1.33 1.34 -2.95
CA SER A 10 -0.02 1.59 -3.45
C SER A 10 -0.12 1.42 -4.97
N ASN A 11 0.87 1.94 -5.70
CA ASN A 11 0.94 1.74 -7.15
C ASN A 11 1.15 0.27 -7.56
N PHE A 12 1.90 -0.52 -6.77
CA PHE A 12 2.05 -1.96 -7.04
C PHE A 12 0.75 -2.75 -6.86
N CYS A 13 -0.17 -2.28 -6.01
CA CYS A 13 -1.46 -2.93 -5.77
C CYS A 13 -2.54 -2.49 -6.80
N ARG A 14 -2.27 -1.43 -7.57
CA ARG A 14 -3.23 -0.81 -8.49
C ARG A 14 -2.99 -1.21 -9.94
N GLY A 15 -4.06 -1.30 -10.73
CA GLY A 15 -3.97 -1.46 -12.18
C GLY A 15 -5.09 -2.30 -12.77
N LYS A 16 -5.23 -2.24 -14.09
CA LYS A 16 -6.07 -3.17 -14.88
C LYS A 16 -5.22 -3.70 -16.05
N PRO A 17 -5.05 -5.03 -16.20
CA PRO A 17 -5.52 -6.08 -15.29
C PRO A 17 -4.90 -5.97 -13.88
N GLN A 18 -5.60 -6.50 -12.87
CA GLN A 18 -5.08 -6.49 -11.50
C GLN A 18 -3.78 -7.31 -11.41
N PRO A 19 -2.82 -6.92 -10.56
CA PRO A 19 -1.62 -7.72 -10.30
C PRO A 19 -2.01 -9.08 -9.71
N LEU A 20 -1.15 -10.08 -9.91
CA LEU A 20 -1.36 -11.39 -9.31
C LEU A 20 -1.32 -11.25 -7.79
N PHE A 21 -2.34 -11.77 -7.11
CA PHE A 21 -2.46 -11.65 -5.65
C PHE A 21 -1.21 -12.17 -4.92
N GLU A 22 -0.61 -13.27 -5.38
CA GLU A 22 0.62 -13.83 -4.80
C GLU A 22 1.82 -12.86 -4.83
N GLN A 23 1.86 -11.91 -5.77
CA GLN A 23 2.91 -10.90 -5.85
C GLN A 23 2.69 -9.74 -4.86
N VAL A 24 1.44 -9.40 -4.55
CA VAL A 24 1.08 -8.30 -3.63
C VAL A 24 0.80 -8.77 -2.20
N ARG A 25 0.51 -10.06 -1.99
CA ARG A 25 0.29 -10.66 -0.66
C ARG A 25 1.39 -10.31 0.37
N PRO A 26 2.69 -10.29 0.01
CA PRO A 26 3.75 -9.91 0.96
C PRO A 26 3.65 -8.47 1.48
N ALA A 27 2.90 -7.59 0.82
CA ALA A 27 2.70 -6.21 1.26
C ALA A 27 1.73 -6.10 2.44
N LEU A 28 0.83 -7.08 2.63
CA LEU A 28 -0.26 -7.00 3.62
C LEU A 28 0.21 -6.77 5.06
N PRO A 29 1.23 -7.47 5.60
CA PRO A 29 1.71 -7.21 6.97
C PRO A 29 2.32 -5.81 7.14
N THR A 30 2.84 -5.23 6.07
CA THR A 30 3.36 -3.85 6.09
C THR A 30 2.20 -2.85 6.05
N LEU A 31 1.22 -3.06 5.17
CA LEU A 31 0.02 -2.23 5.07
C LEU A 31 -0.78 -2.21 6.38
N GLU A 32 -0.90 -3.36 7.05
CA GLU A 32 -1.53 -3.51 8.37
C GLU A 32 -0.92 -2.60 9.43
N ARG A 33 0.39 -2.32 9.37
CA ARG A 33 1.04 -1.38 10.28
C ARG A 33 0.89 0.07 9.84
N LEU A 34 0.95 0.31 8.53
CA LEU A 34 0.92 1.66 7.95
C LEU A 34 -0.44 2.34 8.12
N ILE A 35 -1.54 1.59 8.24
CA ILE A 35 -2.87 2.15 8.53
C ILE A 35 -2.99 2.76 9.94
N PHE A 36 -2.01 2.56 10.82
CA PHE A 36 -1.95 3.23 12.14
C PHE A 36 -0.98 4.42 12.14
N SER A 37 -0.52 4.86 10.97
CA SER A 37 0.32 6.04 10.83
C SER A 37 -0.44 7.33 11.17
N ASN A 38 0.20 8.23 11.91
CA ASN A 38 -0.29 9.60 12.12
C ASN A 38 0.02 10.54 10.95
N ASP A 39 0.83 10.09 9.98
CA ASP A 39 1.08 10.82 8.74
C ASP A 39 -0.06 10.54 7.74
N GLU A 40 -0.86 11.56 7.43
CA GLU A 40 -2.06 11.45 6.59
C GLU A 40 -1.78 10.99 5.17
N GLU A 41 -0.62 11.34 4.59
CA GLU A 41 -0.24 10.90 3.25
C GLU A 41 0.07 9.39 3.27
N VAL A 42 0.84 8.94 4.27
CA VAL A 42 1.12 7.51 4.48
C VAL A 42 -0.17 6.73 4.70
N LEU A 43 -1.08 7.24 5.55
CA LEU A 43 -2.36 6.59 5.83
C LEU A 43 -3.22 6.48 4.57
N SER A 44 -3.30 7.57 3.79
CA SER A 44 -4.08 7.60 2.55
C SER A 44 -3.57 6.61 1.51
N ASP A 45 -2.26 6.57 1.27
CA ASP A 45 -1.65 5.64 0.32
C ASP A 45 -1.79 4.18 0.78
N ALA A 46 -1.67 3.91 2.08
CA ALA A 46 -1.89 2.58 2.63
C ALA A 46 -3.34 2.11 2.47
N CYS A 47 -4.31 2.99 2.72
CA CYS A 47 -5.73 2.72 2.51
C CYS A 47 -6.05 2.48 1.02
N TRP A 48 -5.45 3.26 0.12
CA TRP A 48 -5.59 3.03 -1.33
C TRP A 48 -5.00 1.71 -1.80
N ALA A 49 -3.89 1.27 -1.21
CA ALA A 49 -3.31 -0.03 -1.52
C ALA A 49 -4.22 -1.21 -1.10
N LEU A 50 -5.09 -1.00 -0.12
CA LEU A 50 -6.01 -2.01 0.42
C LEU A 50 -7.41 -2.03 -0.26
N SER A 51 -7.76 -1.00 -1.03
CA SER A 51 -9.07 -0.86 -1.70
C SER A 51 -9.13 -1.58 -3.04
#